data_AF-A0A537H938-F1
#
_entry.id   AF-A0A537H938-F1
#
_cell.length_a   1.000
_cell.length_b   1.000
_cell.length_c   1.000
_cell.angle_alpha   90.00
_cell.angle_beta   90.00
_cell.angle_gamma   90.00
#
_symmetry.space_group_name_H-M   'P 1'
#
loop_
_entity.id
_entity.type
_entity.pdbx_description
1 polymer ?
#
loop_
_entity_poly.entity_id
_entity_poly.type
_entity_poly.pdbx_seq_one_letter_code
_entity_poly.pdbx_strand_id
1 'polypeptide(L)'
;MSSRGDFCSILDDLAGRTIVRPTCDELCPQILSGLSVAERSLKMKSQTHLTISSASATALILLSFLSLASAAPIPQLTLAPRTHDGSFQSTNWSGYAVTGPSGSVSDAKGSWTVPAIQGSCPSTNQYSSFWVGIDGFSSGTVEQTGTDSDCQNGAPTYYAWYEFYPHPAFLINGLTITPGDHITAEASFSGRSFTVTITDTTTHHSFSTSARVHSAQRSSAEWIAEAPSSSGGILP
;
A
#
# COMPACT_ATOMS: atom_id res chain seq x y z
N MET A 1 -1.64 -12.98 26.74
CA MET A 1 -0.31 -13.29 26.16
C MET A 1 -0.22 -12.63 24.80
N SER A 2 0.86 -11.93 24.51
CA SER A 2 1.10 -11.25 23.23
C SER A 2 2.37 -11.82 22.64
N SER A 3 2.32 -12.28 21.39
CA SER A 3 3.49 -12.70 20.63
C SER A 3 3.69 -11.70 19.51
N ARG A 4 4.68 -10.82 19.66
CA ARG A 4 5.18 -10.02 18.54
C ARG A 4 5.88 -10.98 17.58
N GLY A 5 5.53 -10.93 16.30
CA GLY A 5 6.35 -11.50 15.24
C GLY A 5 7.27 -10.39 14.73
N ASP A 6 8.58 -10.53 14.97
CA ASP A 6 9.56 -9.55 14.52
C ASP A 6 9.78 -9.65 13.00
N PHE A 7 10.02 -8.51 12.35
CA PHE A 7 10.26 -8.38 10.90
C PHE A 7 11.74 -8.05 10.62
N CYS A 8 12.21 -8.35 9.38
CA CYS A 8 13.61 -8.35 8.91
C CYS A 8 14.48 -9.50 9.50
N SER A 9 15.43 -10.16 8.81
CA SER A 9 15.89 -10.21 7.39
C SER A 9 16.88 -11.43 7.28
N ILE A 10 17.60 -11.80 6.20
CA ILE A 10 18.00 -11.17 4.93
C ILE A 10 18.41 -12.27 3.88
N LEU A 11 18.95 -11.86 2.72
CA LEU A 11 19.59 -12.66 1.66
C LEU A 11 20.76 -13.57 2.12
N ASP A 12 20.98 -14.69 1.42
CA ASP A 12 22.27 -15.41 1.38
C ASP A 12 23.04 -15.06 0.09
N ASP A 13 24.33 -14.71 0.21
CA ASP A 13 25.28 -14.67 -0.92
C ASP A 13 26.62 -15.34 -0.55
N LEU A 14 27.22 -16.01 -1.54
CA LEU A 14 28.33 -16.93 -1.43
C LEU A 14 29.69 -16.22 -1.49
N ALA A 15 30.04 -15.44 -0.47
CA ALA A 15 31.38 -14.86 -0.32
C ALA A 15 31.90 -14.93 1.11
N GLY A 16 32.60 -16.02 1.44
CA GLY A 16 33.15 -16.27 2.78
C GLY A 16 34.21 -15.27 3.25
N ARG A 17 33.78 -14.13 3.82
CA ARG A 17 34.62 -13.19 4.57
C ARG A 17 33.96 -12.82 5.90
N THR A 18 34.65 -13.12 6.99
CA THR A 18 34.21 -12.79 8.34
C THR A 18 34.24 -11.28 8.56
N ILE A 19 33.07 -10.69 8.86
CA ILE A 19 32.96 -9.32 9.39
C ILE A 19 32.17 -9.40 10.71
N VAL A 20 32.69 -8.74 11.74
CA VAL A 20 32.08 -8.66 13.07
C VAL A 20 30.78 -7.85 12.97
N ARG A 21 29.67 -8.43 13.42
CA ARG A 21 28.35 -7.78 13.45
C ARG A 21 28.23 -6.90 14.71
N PRO A 22 27.90 -5.60 14.59
CA PRO A 22 27.18 -4.90 15.66
C PRO A 22 25.72 -5.37 15.67
N THR A 23 25.15 -5.59 16.85
CA THR A 23 23.71 -5.83 17.03
C THR A 23 22.93 -4.52 16.95
N CYS A 24 21.65 -4.58 16.58
CA CYS A 24 20.80 -3.41 16.28
C CYS A 24 20.44 -2.50 17.48
N ASP A 25 21.12 -2.62 18.63
CA ASP A 25 20.84 -1.82 19.84
C ASP A 25 21.56 -0.46 19.88
N GLU A 26 22.51 -0.18 18.97
CA GLU A 26 23.47 0.93 19.15
C GLU A 26 23.24 2.18 18.27
N LEU A 27 22.01 2.44 17.80
CA LEU A 27 21.66 3.68 17.08
C LEU A 27 20.41 4.39 17.63
N CYS A 28 20.46 4.81 18.89
CA CYS A 28 19.55 5.79 19.47
C CYS A 28 20.33 7.04 19.94
N PRO A 29 20.23 8.19 19.25
CA PRO A 29 20.68 9.45 19.82
C PRO A 29 19.68 9.91 20.90
N GLN A 30 20.22 10.11 22.11
CA GLN A 30 19.58 10.75 23.26
C GLN A 30 19.21 12.23 22.97
N ILE A 31 18.64 12.91 24.00
CA ILE A 31 18.18 14.32 24.06
C ILE A 31 16.67 14.43 23.75
N LEU A 32 15.80 14.96 24.62
CA LEU A 32 16.00 15.85 25.77
C LEU A 32 15.13 15.46 26.99
N SER A 33 15.67 15.73 28.17
CA SER A 33 15.09 15.44 29.49
C SER A 33 13.96 16.39 29.92
N GLY A 34 12.96 15.82 30.61
CA GLY A 34 12.47 16.36 31.88
C GLY A 34 11.29 17.33 31.85
N LEU A 35 10.12 16.84 32.30
CA LEU A 35 9.22 17.56 33.20
C LEU A 35 8.23 16.58 33.86
N SER A 36 8.51 16.23 35.12
CA SER A 36 7.52 15.63 36.02
C SER A 36 6.71 16.75 36.66
N VAL A 37 5.37 16.68 36.62
CA VAL A 37 4.49 17.12 37.72
C VAL A 37 3.18 16.30 37.72
N ALA A 38 2.97 15.60 38.83
CA ALA A 38 1.70 15.21 39.48
C ALA A 38 0.49 14.74 38.64
N GLU A 39 0.16 13.46 38.79
CA GLU A 39 -1.22 12.98 38.74
C GLU A 39 -2.08 13.70 39.80
N ARG A 40 -3.31 14.09 39.44
CA ARG A 40 -4.40 14.25 40.41
C ARG A 40 -5.69 13.60 39.92
N SER A 41 -5.98 12.45 40.51
CA SER A 41 -7.29 11.80 40.43
C SER A 41 -8.39 12.74 40.96
N LEU A 42 -9.44 12.95 40.16
CA LEU A 42 -10.68 13.60 40.60
C LEU A 42 -11.85 12.64 40.37
N LYS A 43 -12.23 11.94 41.45
CA LYS A 43 -13.48 11.17 41.52
C LYS A 43 -14.68 12.13 41.42
N MET A 44 -15.44 12.04 40.33
CA MET A 44 -16.73 12.72 40.25
C MET A 44 -17.77 11.92 41.05
N LYS A 45 -18.22 12.46 42.19
CA LYS A 45 -19.26 11.84 43.01
C LYS A 45 -20.63 12.08 42.37
N SER A 46 -21.39 11.00 42.21
CA SER A 46 -22.84 11.06 42.01
C SER A 46 -23.52 11.65 43.24
N GLN A 47 -24.45 12.59 43.05
CA GLN A 47 -25.44 12.98 44.05
C GLN A 47 -26.81 13.20 43.41
N THR A 48 -27.82 12.70 44.11
CA THR A 48 -29.20 12.53 43.62
C THR A 48 -30.12 13.55 44.29
N HIS A 49 -30.93 14.23 43.49
CA HIS A 49 -32.21 14.90 43.81
C HIS A 49 -32.41 15.65 45.15
N LEU A 50 -32.89 16.89 45.03
CA LEU A 50 -33.98 17.40 45.89
C LEU A 50 -34.83 18.42 45.10
N THR A 51 -36.14 18.34 45.28
CA THR A 51 -37.17 19.19 44.63
C THR A 51 -37.61 20.31 45.57
N ILE A 52 -38.21 21.38 45.03
CA ILE A 52 -39.29 22.18 45.65
C ILE A 52 -39.89 23.16 44.61
N SER A 53 -41.21 23.39 44.70
CA SER A 53 -42.00 24.37 43.92
C SER A 53 -41.76 25.81 44.43
N SER A 54 -42.13 26.94 43.82
CA SER A 54 -43.28 27.23 42.95
C SER A 54 -43.12 28.57 42.19
N ALA A 55 -44.02 28.81 41.24
CA ALA A 55 -44.10 29.95 40.32
C ALA A 55 -43.93 31.37 40.91
N SER A 56 -43.34 32.27 40.09
CA SER A 56 -44.03 33.47 39.58
C SER A 56 -43.29 34.06 38.36
N ALA A 57 -44.03 34.65 37.42
CA ALA A 57 -43.50 35.14 36.15
C ALA A 57 -42.94 36.57 36.22
N THR A 58 -41.99 36.93 35.34
CA THR A 58 -42.11 38.07 34.39
C THR A 58 -40.85 38.28 33.51
N ALA A 59 -41.06 38.94 32.36
CA ALA A 59 -40.06 39.63 31.52
C ALA A 59 -38.95 38.80 30.84
N LEU A 60 -39.25 38.29 29.64
CA LEU A 60 -38.25 37.96 28.62
C LEU A 60 -37.68 39.24 28.02
N ILE A 61 -36.35 39.44 28.11
CA ILE A 61 -35.60 40.33 27.20
C ILE A 61 -34.48 39.50 26.56
N LEU A 62 -34.75 38.97 25.36
CA LEU A 62 -33.75 38.30 24.53
C LEU A 62 -32.89 39.36 23.83
N LEU A 63 -31.75 39.69 24.43
CA LEU A 63 -30.66 40.37 23.74
C LEU A 63 -29.94 39.35 22.85
N SER A 64 -30.40 39.24 21.59
CA SER A 64 -29.76 38.41 20.57
C SER A 64 -28.45 39.03 20.10
N PHE A 65 -27.38 38.82 20.87
CA PHE A 65 -26.01 39.08 20.43
C PHE A 65 -25.65 38.08 19.32
N LEU A 66 -25.72 38.52 18.05
CA LEU A 66 -25.08 37.80 16.95
C LEU A 66 -23.56 37.89 17.13
N SER A 67 -22.99 36.90 17.80
CA SER A 67 -21.55 36.65 17.75
C SER A 67 -21.21 36.13 16.35
N LEU A 68 -20.79 37.03 15.44
CA LEU A 68 -20.05 36.62 14.26
C LEU A 68 -18.67 36.12 14.70
N ALA A 69 -18.63 34.86 15.11
CA ALA A 69 -17.38 34.12 15.25
C ALA A 69 -16.74 34.02 13.86
N SER A 70 -15.83 34.95 13.56
CA SER A 70 -14.98 34.87 12.37
C SER A 70 -14.09 33.65 12.53
N ALA A 71 -14.48 32.55 11.88
CA ALA A 71 -13.67 31.35 11.79
C ALA A 71 -12.43 31.70 10.95
N ALA A 72 -11.32 31.99 11.64
CA ALA A 72 -10.03 32.11 10.98
C ALA A 72 -9.74 30.80 10.22
N PRO A 73 -9.29 30.86 8.96
CA PRO A 73 -9.01 29.65 8.20
C PRO A 73 -7.93 28.85 8.92
N ILE A 74 -8.27 27.62 9.32
CA ILE A 74 -7.31 26.69 9.89
C ILE A 74 -6.25 26.45 8.82
N PRO A 75 -4.95 26.71 9.09
CA PRO A 75 -3.91 26.43 8.10
C PRO A 75 -3.88 24.93 7.84
N GLN A 76 -4.32 24.52 6.64
CA GLN A 76 -4.16 23.14 6.20
C GLN A 76 -2.66 22.85 6.12
N LEU A 77 -2.23 21.80 6.81
CA LEU A 77 -0.86 21.31 6.72
C LEU A 77 -0.68 20.66 5.35
N THR A 78 -0.28 21.44 4.36
CA THR A 78 0.09 20.94 3.03
C THR A 78 1.38 20.13 3.15
N LEU A 79 1.24 18.86 3.47
CA LEU A 79 2.35 17.93 3.59
C LEU A 79 2.87 17.62 2.19
N ALA A 80 3.85 18.40 1.72
CA ALA A 80 4.55 18.11 0.48
C ALA A 80 5.16 16.69 0.57
N PRO A 81 5.05 15.86 -0.48
CA PRO A 81 5.74 14.57 -0.53
C PRO A 81 7.23 14.78 -0.28
N ARG A 82 7.81 14.01 0.64
CA ARG A 82 9.27 14.01 0.83
C ARG A 82 9.89 13.27 -0.35
N THR A 83 10.20 13.99 -1.42
CA THR A 83 10.98 13.47 -2.55
C THR A 83 12.41 13.24 -2.08
N HIS A 84 12.77 11.97 -1.89
CA HIS A 84 14.16 11.56 -1.70
C HIS A 84 14.90 11.60 -3.05
N ASP A 85 16.23 11.76 -3.03
CA ASP A 85 17.04 11.58 -4.23
C ASP A 85 16.78 10.19 -4.83
N GLY A 86 16.49 10.15 -6.14
CA GLY A 86 16.04 8.95 -6.84
C GLY A 86 14.51 8.79 -6.97
N SER A 87 13.70 9.69 -6.40
CA SER A 87 12.25 9.65 -6.64
C SER A 87 11.89 10.06 -8.07
N PHE A 88 11.01 9.29 -8.72
CA PHE A 88 10.43 9.60 -10.02
C PHE A 88 8.92 9.91 -9.88
N GLN A 89 8.37 10.76 -10.76
CA GLN A 89 6.94 11.08 -10.80
C GLN A 89 6.28 10.32 -11.94
N SER A 90 5.34 9.44 -11.62
CA SER A 90 4.48 8.75 -12.61
C SER A 90 3.03 9.21 -12.44
N THR A 91 2.29 9.22 -13.54
CA THR A 91 0.85 9.55 -13.57
C THR A 91 -0.05 8.36 -13.29
N ASN A 92 0.47 7.12 -13.38
CA ASN A 92 -0.29 5.89 -13.18
C ASN A 92 0.36 4.90 -12.20
N TRP A 93 1.68 4.95 -11.97
CA TRP A 93 2.38 4.01 -11.08
C TRP A 93 2.77 4.67 -9.75
N SER A 94 2.72 3.90 -8.68
CA SER A 94 3.26 4.23 -7.36
C SER A 94 3.94 2.99 -6.76
N GLY A 95 5.18 3.13 -6.29
CA GLY A 95 5.92 2.00 -5.75
C GLY A 95 7.43 2.15 -5.94
N TYR A 96 8.11 1.02 -6.14
CA TYR A 96 9.56 0.95 -6.29
C TYR A 96 9.93 0.41 -7.66
N ALA A 97 10.93 1.04 -8.29
CA ALA A 97 11.64 0.50 -9.44
C ALA A 97 13.15 0.56 -9.17
N VAL A 98 13.85 -0.53 -9.42
CA VAL A 98 15.32 -0.62 -9.34
C VAL A 98 15.86 -0.83 -10.74
N THR A 99 16.77 0.03 -11.19
CA THR A 99 17.39 -0.08 -12.51
C THR A 99 18.79 -0.68 -12.44
N GLY A 100 19.21 -1.32 -13.52
CA GLY A 100 20.53 -1.91 -13.69
C GLY A 100 20.95 -2.02 -15.16
N PRO A 101 22.19 -2.44 -15.45
CA PRO A 101 22.63 -2.72 -16.80
C PRO A 101 21.72 -3.76 -17.48
N SER A 102 21.50 -3.65 -18.79
CA SER A 102 20.75 -4.67 -19.52
C SER A 102 21.33 -6.07 -19.28
N GLY A 103 20.45 -6.99 -18.90
CA GLY A 103 20.78 -8.36 -18.55
C GLY A 103 21.13 -8.60 -17.09
N SER A 104 21.13 -7.59 -16.21
CA SER A 104 21.48 -7.76 -14.79
C SER A 104 20.34 -8.26 -13.92
N VAL A 105 19.09 -7.89 -14.22
CA VAL A 105 17.93 -8.30 -13.40
C VAL A 105 17.53 -9.74 -13.74
N SER A 106 17.39 -10.61 -12.74
CA SER A 106 16.95 -12.00 -12.96
C SER A 106 15.82 -12.43 -12.04
N ASP A 107 15.43 -11.60 -11.09
CA ASP A 107 14.44 -11.93 -10.06
C ASP A 107 13.80 -10.65 -9.52
N ALA A 108 12.48 -10.63 -9.43
CA ALA A 108 11.68 -9.60 -8.79
C ALA A 108 10.59 -10.27 -7.96
N LYS A 109 10.53 -9.96 -6.67
CA LYS A 109 9.65 -10.63 -5.69
C LYS A 109 8.96 -9.62 -4.81
N GLY A 110 7.74 -9.93 -4.40
CA GLY A 110 6.93 -9.07 -3.56
C GLY A 110 5.79 -9.82 -2.88
N SER A 111 5.24 -9.22 -1.84
CA SER A 111 4.06 -9.72 -1.16
C SER A 111 3.18 -8.58 -0.67
N TRP A 112 1.88 -8.83 -0.66
CA TRP A 112 0.88 -7.87 -0.19
C TRP A 112 -0.33 -8.59 0.41
N THR A 113 -1.13 -7.84 1.15
CA THR A 113 -2.49 -8.27 1.50
C THR A 113 -3.43 -7.61 0.50
N VAL A 114 -4.35 -8.38 -0.11
CA VAL A 114 -5.32 -7.85 -1.08
C VAL A 114 -6.17 -6.77 -0.39
N PRO A 115 -6.17 -5.52 -0.87
CA PRO A 115 -6.92 -4.45 -0.23
C PRO A 115 -8.42 -4.66 -0.42
N ALA A 116 -9.20 -4.46 0.64
CA ALA A 116 -10.64 -4.35 0.51
C ALA A 116 -11.00 -2.97 -0.07
N ILE A 117 -11.79 -2.95 -1.16
CA ILE A 117 -12.43 -1.73 -1.65
C ILE A 117 -13.29 -1.13 -0.53
N GLN A 118 -13.10 0.15 -0.27
CA GLN A 118 -13.79 0.87 0.81
C GLN A 118 -15.00 1.64 0.28
N GLY A 119 -16.14 1.51 0.96
CA GLY A 119 -17.40 2.14 0.55
C GLY A 119 -18.17 1.35 -0.50
N SER A 120 -19.02 2.03 -1.27
CA SER A 120 -19.85 1.44 -2.32
C SER A 120 -19.22 1.65 -3.70
N CYS A 121 -19.10 0.58 -4.49
CA CYS A 121 -18.69 0.71 -5.89
C CYS A 121 -19.69 1.56 -6.70
N PRO A 122 -19.22 2.56 -7.46
CA PRO A 122 -20.08 3.32 -8.37
C PRO A 122 -20.45 2.49 -9.62
N SER A 123 -21.42 2.99 -10.39
CA SER A 123 -21.81 2.39 -11.68
C SER A 123 -20.75 2.55 -12.76
N THR A 124 -19.86 3.54 -12.63
CA THR A 124 -18.67 3.70 -13.47
C THR A 124 -17.61 2.73 -12.99
N ASN A 125 -16.97 2.00 -13.91
CA ASN A 125 -15.90 1.11 -13.52
C ASN A 125 -14.68 1.91 -13.02
N GLN A 126 -14.00 1.35 -12.01
CA GLN A 126 -12.75 1.87 -11.43
C GLN A 126 -11.77 0.71 -11.24
N TYR A 127 -10.50 0.96 -11.46
CA TYR A 127 -9.49 -0.08 -11.62
C TYR A 127 -8.27 0.18 -10.74
N SER A 128 -7.75 -0.87 -10.10
CA SER A 128 -6.47 -0.77 -9.38
C SER A 128 -5.74 -2.11 -9.39
N SER A 129 -4.46 -2.10 -9.74
CA SER A 129 -3.62 -3.29 -9.83
C SER A 129 -2.44 -3.22 -8.85
N PHE A 130 -2.03 -4.38 -8.36
CA PHE A 130 -0.85 -4.56 -7.49
C PHE A 130 -0.01 -5.70 -8.05
N TRP A 131 1.24 -5.44 -8.41
CA TRP A 131 2.04 -6.40 -9.18
C TRP A 131 3.56 -6.30 -8.94
N VAL A 132 4.26 -7.37 -9.34
CA VAL A 132 5.72 -7.43 -9.49
C VAL A 132 6.10 -7.65 -10.94
N GLY A 133 7.23 -7.09 -11.37
CA GLY A 133 7.71 -7.23 -12.73
C GLY A 133 9.22 -7.22 -12.86
N ILE A 134 9.67 -7.72 -14.01
CA ILE A 134 10.97 -7.38 -14.60
C ILE A 134 10.68 -6.57 -15.86
N ASP A 135 11.50 -5.54 -16.11
CA ASP A 135 11.34 -4.56 -17.19
C ASP A 135 10.08 -3.68 -17.08
N GLY A 136 10.05 -2.59 -17.86
CA GLY A 136 8.91 -1.69 -17.97
C GLY A 136 9.21 -0.26 -17.53
N PHE A 137 9.95 -0.07 -16.42
CA PHE A 137 10.33 1.28 -15.98
C PHE A 137 11.32 1.97 -16.95
N SER A 138 12.19 1.20 -17.60
CA SER A 138 13.28 1.70 -18.45
C SER A 138 13.35 1.06 -19.86
N SER A 139 12.38 0.21 -20.18
CA SER A 139 12.39 -0.73 -21.30
C SER A 139 11.00 -0.89 -21.92
N GLY A 140 10.92 -1.46 -23.12
CA GLY A 140 9.68 -1.57 -23.92
C GLY A 140 8.92 -2.89 -23.75
N THR A 141 9.25 -3.67 -22.72
CA THR A 141 8.60 -4.94 -22.34
C THR A 141 8.28 -4.86 -20.84
N VAL A 142 7.43 -5.75 -20.34
CA VAL A 142 7.31 -6.01 -18.91
C VAL A 142 6.80 -7.43 -18.71
N GLU A 143 7.47 -8.19 -17.85
CA GLU A 143 7.12 -9.56 -17.52
C GLU A 143 6.66 -9.63 -16.07
N GLN A 144 5.34 -9.71 -15.86
CA GLN A 144 4.69 -9.35 -14.61
C GLN A 144 3.50 -10.24 -14.22
N THR A 145 3.16 -10.23 -12.93
CA THR A 145 1.94 -10.85 -12.40
C THR A 145 1.48 -10.13 -11.14
N GLY A 146 0.16 -10.12 -10.92
CA GLY A 146 -0.45 -9.33 -9.87
C GLY A 146 -1.91 -9.68 -9.60
N THR A 147 -2.53 -8.85 -8.78
CA THR A 147 -3.96 -8.88 -8.49
C THR A 147 -4.59 -7.53 -8.72
N ASP A 148 -5.81 -7.53 -9.25
CA ASP A 148 -6.64 -6.34 -9.36
C ASP A 148 -7.71 -6.28 -8.26
N SER A 149 -8.12 -5.06 -7.95
CA SER A 149 -9.16 -4.71 -6.98
C SER A 149 -10.04 -3.63 -7.62
N ASP A 150 -11.04 -4.07 -8.36
CA ASP A 150 -11.84 -3.20 -9.23
C ASP A 150 -13.26 -2.99 -8.70
N CYS A 151 -13.84 -1.84 -9.03
CA CYS A 151 -15.28 -1.71 -9.11
C CYS A 151 -15.72 -1.95 -10.55
N GLN A 152 -16.54 -2.98 -10.79
CA GLN A 152 -17.12 -3.25 -12.11
C GLN A 152 -18.64 -3.38 -11.99
N ASN A 153 -19.39 -2.63 -12.81
CA ASN A 153 -20.86 -2.63 -12.82
C ASN A 153 -21.53 -2.40 -11.45
N GLY A 154 -20.92 -1.59 -10.57
CA GLY A 154 -21.43 -1.35 -9.21
C GLY A 154 -21.09 -2.42 -8.17
N ALA A 155 -20.25 -3.40 -8.49
CA ALA A 155 -19.81 -4.46 -7.59
C ALA A 155 -18.27 -4.54 -7.49
N PRO A 156 -17.70 -4.85 -6.31
CA PRO A 156 -16.28 -5.09 -6.17
C PRO A 156 -15.90 -6.43 -6.81
N THR A 157 -14.83 -6.44 -7.60
CA THR A 157 -14.31 -7.60 -8.34
C THR A 157 -12.82 -7.73 -8.07
N TYR A 158 -12.36 -8.94 -7.73
CA TYR A 158 -10.97 -9.24 -7.41
C TYR A 158 -10.51 -10.44 -8.22
N TYR A 159 -9.32 -10.37 -8.80
CA TYR A 159 -8.77 -11.44 -9.64
C TYR A 159 -7.25 -11.35 -9.73
N ALA A 160 -6.62 -12.49 -10.02
CA ALA A 160 -5.21 -12.56 -10.36
C ALA A 160 -5.01 -12.59 -11.88
N TRP A 161 -3.89 -12.06 -12.34
CA TRP A 161 -3.52 -12.02 -13.75
C TRP A 161 -2.00 -12.12 -13.95
N TYR A 162 -1.60 -12.42 -15.20
CA TYR A 162 -0.20 -12.35 -15.62
C TYR A 162 -0.08 -11.69 -17.00
N GLU A 163 1.08 -11.11 -17.30
CA GLU A 163 1.37 -10.48 -18.59
C GLU A 163 2.84 -10.68 -18.99
N PHE A 164 3.06 -10.79 -20.30
CA PHE A 164 4.37 -10.74 -20.93
C PHE A 164 4.30 -9.70 -22.07
N TYR A 165 4.28 -8.43 -21.69
CA TYR A 165 4.05 -7.30 -22.60
C TYR A 165 5.15 -7.27 -23.69
N PRO A 166 4.82 -7.10 -24.98
CA PRO A 166 3.60 -6.50 -25.54
C PRO A 166 2.42 -7.45 -25.84
N HIS A 167 2.43 -8.70 -25.34
CA HIS A 167 1.21 -9.50 -25.33
C HIS A 167 0.28 -9.01 -24.21
N PRO A 168 -1.06 -9.07 -24.39
CA PRO A 168 -2.01 -8.60 -23.39
C PRO A 168 -1.98 -9.45 -22.12
N ALA A 169 -2.40 -8.86 -21.00
CA ALA A 169 -2.65 -9.57 -19.76
C ALA A 169 -3.72 -10.68 -19.89
N PHE A 170 -3.55 -11.74 -19.09
CA PHE A 170 -4.44 -12.90 -19.03
C PHE A 170 -4.93 -13.14 -17.60
N LEU A 171 -6.24 -13.35 -17.44
CA LEU A 171 -6.87 -13.71 -16.17
C LEU A 171 -6.51 -15.14 -15.73
N ILE A 172 -6.19 -15.30 -14.44
CA ILE A 172 -5.86 -16.59 -13.83
C ILE A 172 -7.14 -17.18 -13.22
N ASN A 173 -7.98 -17.79 -14.06
CA ASN A 173 -9.27 -18.37 -13.65
C ASN A 173 -9.17 -19.49 -12.59
N GLY A 174 -7.97 -20.03 -12.35
CA GLY A 174 -7.72 -21.09 -11.36
C GLY A 174 -7.30 -20.58 -9.97
N LEU A 175 -7.18 -19.26 -9.78
CA LEU A 175 -6.78 -18.64 -8.52
C LEU A 175 -7.83 -17.59 -8.12
N THR A 176 -8.72 -17.98 -7.21
CA THR A 176 -9.70 -17.07 -6.61
C THR A 176 -8.98 -16.09 -5.68
N ILE A 177 -9.33 -14.80 -5.77
CA ILE A 177 -8.75 -13.74 -4.94
C ILE A 177 -9.86 -13.09 -4.12
N THR A 178 -9.59 -12.86 -2.84
CA THR A 178 -10.50 -12.29 -1.84
C THR A 178 -9.80 -11.16 -1.08
N PRO A 179 -10.51 -10.10 -0.67
CA PRO A 179 -9.96 -9.09 0.24
C PRO A 179 -9.43 -9.71 1.53
N GLY A 180 -8.20 -9.35 1.90
CA GLY A 180 -7.50 -9.93 3.05
C GLY A 180 -6.62 -11.14 2.73
N ASP A 181 -6.64 -11.67 1.51
CA ASP A 181 -5.73 -12.75 1.11
C ASP A 181 -4.27 -12.28 1.09
N HIS A 182 -3.34 -13.17 1.46
CA HIS A 182 -1.91 -12.87 1.55
C HIS A 182 -1.19 -13.39 0.31
N ILE A 183 -0.93 -12.48 -0.63
CA ILE A 183 -0.34 -12.82 -1.93
C ILE A 183 1.18 -12.72 -1.84
N THR A 184 1.86 -13.70 -2.43
CA THR A 184 3.28 -13.63 -2.80
C THR A 184 3.40 -13.80 -4.31
N ALA A 185 4.15 -12.91 -4.96
CA ALA A 185 4.36 -12.95 -6.40
C ALA A 185 5.85 -12.84 -6.76
N GLU A 186 6.20 -13.45 -7.88
CA GLU A 186 7.56 -13.54 -8.43
C GLU A 186 7.52 -13.41 -9.95
N ALA A 187 8.39 -12.56 -10.50
CA ALA A 187 8.83 -12.62 -11.88
C ALA A 187 10.32 -12.96 -11.87
N SER A 188 10.71 -14.06 -12.52
CA SER A 188 12.10 -14.52 -12.55
C SER A 188 12.54 -14.95 -13.95
N PHE A 189 13.83 -14.79 -14.25
CA PHE A 189 14.42 -15.13 -15.54
C PHE A 189 15.51 -16.19 -15.39
N SER A 190 15.36 -17.30 -16.11
CA SER A 190 16.35 -18.37 -16.13
C SER A 190 16.59 -18.91 -17.54
N GLY A 191 17.87 -19.03 -17.90
CA GLY A 191 18.33 -19.47 -19.21
C GLY A 191 17.94 -18.53 -20.35
N ARG A 192 16.69 -18.66 -20.84
CA ARG A 192 16.11 -17.88 -21.95
C ARG A 192 14.61 -17.60 -21.79
N SER A 193 14.04 -17.90 -20.62
CA SER A 193 12.61 -17.74 -20.37
C SER A 193 12.38 -16.95 -19.08
N PHE A 194 11.35 -16.11 -19.11
CA PHE A 194 10.74 -15.57 -17.90
C PHE A 194 9.75 -16.59 -17.37
N THR A 195 9.59 -16.61 -16.06
CA THR A 195 8.55 -17.33 -15.33
C THR A 195 7.91 -16.36 -14.36
N VAL A 196 6.58 -16.27 -14.42
CA VAL A 196 5.80 -15.51 -13.46
C VAL A 196 5.02 -16.49 -12.61
N THR A 197 5.07 -16.28 -11.30
CA THR A 197 4.43 -17.14 -10.29
C THR A 197 3.69 -16.27 -9.30
N ILE A 198 2.44 -16.61 -9.02
CA ILE A 198 1.62 -15.94 -8.01
C ILE A 198 0.98 -17.00 -7.13
N THR A 199 1.08 -16.81 -5.82
CA THR A 199 0.58 -17.73 -4.80
C THR A 199 -0.22 -16.95 -3.79
N ASP A 200 -1.46 -17.35 -3.57
CA ASP A 200 -2.18 -16.96 -2.37
C ASP A 200 -1.77 -17.90 -1.23
N THR A 201 -1.09 -17.33 -0.24
CA THR A 201 -0.61 -18.06 0.94
C THR A 201 -1.69 -18.25 2.00
N THR A 202 -2.83 -17.55 1.89
CA THR A 202 -4.02 -17.77 2.73
C THR A 202 -4.75 -19.05 2.35
N THR A 203 -5.00 -19.28 1.06
CA THR A 203 -5.66 -20.52 0.58
C THR A 203 -4.69 -21.63 0.16
N HIS A 204 -3.39 -21.33 0.06
CA HIS A 204 -2.33 -22.22 -0.46
C HIS A 204 -2.48 -22.62 -1.94
N HIS A 205 -3.21 -21.82 -2.72
CA HIS A 205 -3.31 -22.00 -4.17
C HIS A 205 -2.25 -21.17 -4.91
N SER A 206 -1.68 -21.74 -5.98
CA SER A 206 -0.65 -21.10 -6.79
C SER A 206 -0.88 -21.29 -8.28
N PHE A 207 -0.40 -20.32 -9.06
CA PHE A 207 -0.30 -20.37 -10.51
C PHE A 207 1.11 -20.00 -10.93
N SER A 208 1.60 -20.65 -11.99
CA SER A 208 2.91 -20.35 -12.59
C SER A 208 2.86 -20.59 -14.10
N THR A 209 3.51 -19.73 -14.87
CA THR A 209 3.62 -19.85 -16.32
C THR A 209 4.92 -19.21 -16.83
N SER A 210 5.40 -19.65 -17.99
CA SER A 210 6.67 -19.20 -18.55
C SER A 210 6.56 -18.82 -20.02
N ALA A 211 7.27 -17.76 -20.43
CA ALA A 211 7.35 -17.30 -21.81
C ALA A 211 8.77 -16.87 -22.19
N ARG A 212 9.03 -16.72 -23.49
CA ARG A 212 10.25 -16.09 -24.00
C ARG A 212 9.93 -14.73 -24.59
N VAL A 213 10.40 -13.66 -23.94
CA VAL A 213 10.33 -12.30 -24.48
C VAL A 213 11.70 -11.94 -25.05
N HIS A 214 11.80 -11.93 -26.38
CA HIS A 214 13.09 -11.80 -27.09
C HIS A 214 13.63 -10.36 -27.10
N SER A 215 12.75 -9.38 -26.89
CA SER A 215 13.06 -7.95 -26.81
C SER A 215 13.31 -7.46 -25.38
N ALA A 216 13.14 -8.31 -24.37
CA ALA A 216 13.32 -7.94 -22.97
C ALA A 216 14.79 -7.63 -22.69
N GLN A 217 15.01 -6.53 -21.95
CA GLN A 217 16.32 -5.99 -21.65
C GLN A 217 16.82 -6.41 -20.27
N ARG A 218 15.92 -6.80 -19.36
CA ARG A 218 16.18 -7.09 -17.95
C ARG A 218 16.98 -5.96 -17.29
N SER A 219 16.55 -4.72 -17.53
CA SER A 219 17.18 -3.49 -17.06
C SER A 219 16.49 -2.86 -15.86
N SER A 220 15.31 -3.35 -15.47
CA SER A 220 14.66 -2.95 -14.22
C SER A 220 13.88 -4.08 -13.53
N ALA A 221 13.62 -3.89 -12.23
CA ALA A 221 12.74 -4.71 -11.40
C ALA A 221 11.76 -3.80 -10.65
N GLU A 222 10.51 -4.23 -10.54
CA GLU A 222 9.38 -3.37 -10.18
C GLU A 222 8.49 -4.00 -9.08
N TRP A 223 8.01 -3.18 -8.15
CA TRP A 223 6.92 -3.50 -7.21
C TRP A 223 5.97 -2.30 -7.14
N ILE A 224 4.78 -2.45 -7.72
CA ILE A 224 3.93 -1.32 -8.14
C ILE A 224 2.48 -1.52 -7.69
N ALA A 225 1.88 -0.42 -7.23
CA ALA A 225 0.45 -0.19 -7.26
C ALA A 225 0.15 0.74 -8.45
N GLU A 226 -0.80 0.38 -9.31
CA GLU A 226 -1.06 1.08 -10.56
C GLU A 226 -2.56 1.38 -10.76
N ALA A 227 -2.84 2.53 -11.39
CA ALA A 227 -4.07 2.78 -12.14
C ALA A 227 -3.86 2.26 -13.57
N PRO A 228 -4.44 1.10 -13.96
CA PRO A 228 -4.07 0.42 -15.22
C PRO A 228 -4.37 1.28 -16.44
N SER A 229 -3.78 0.95 -17.59
CA SER A 229 -3.99 1.71 -18.83
C SER A 229 -4.55 0.86 -19.98
N SER A 230 -5.17 1.56 -20.94
CA SER A 230 -5.72 0.99 -22.16
C SER A 230 -5.27 1.83 -23.38
N SER A 231 -5.71 1.46 -24.58
CA SER A 231 -5.51 2.30 -25.77
C SER A 231 -6.16 3.69 -25.67
N GLY A 232 -7.08 3.91 -24.73
CA GLY A 232 -7.66 5.22 -24.41
C GLY A 232 -6.89 6.04 -23.37
N GLY A 233 -5.81 5.50 -22.79
CA GLY A 233 -5.06 6.09 -21.68
C GLY A 233 -5.31 5.38 -20.34
N ILE A 234 -4.93 6.05 -19.26
CA ILE A 234 -5.07 5.60 -17.87
C ILE A 234 -6.56 5.41 -17.53
N LEU A 235 -6.90 4.29 -16.90
CA LEU A 235 -8.25 3.95 -16.48
C LEU A 235 -8.63 4.67 -15.16
N PRO A 236 -9.94 4.86 -14.87
CA PRO A 236 -10.41 5.57 -13.68
C PRO A 236 -10.23 4.84 -12.36
#